data_AF-A0A2J6W2F7-F1
#
_entry.id   AF-A0A2J6W2F7-F1
#
_cell.length_a   1.000
_cell.length_b   1.000
_cell.length_c   1.000
_cell.angle_alpha   90.00
_cell.angle_beta   90.00
_cell.angle_gamma   90.00
#
_symmetry.space_group_name_H-M   'P 1'
#
loop_
_entity.id
_entity.type
_entity.pdbx_description
1 polymer ?
#
loop_
_entity_poly.entity_id
_entity_poly.type
_entity_poly.pdbx_seq_one_letter_code
_entity_poly.pdbx_strand_id
1 'polypeptide(L)' 'MVRDRHVKAKELKGKKDVNGKSYEYDYYTLPLNIYVKKHVIEKFGKDFIVEVDDNSGVICIKPKALEDFIGITKCPSPWA' A
#
# COMPACT_ATOMS: atom_id res chain seq x y z
N MET A 1 9.81 4.71 17.41
CA MET A 1 9.52 6.06 16.87
C MET A 1 8.51 5.86 15.76
N VAL A 2 7.46 6.67 15.69
CA VAL A 2 6.49 6.59 14.59
C VAL A 2 6.94 7.55 13.48
N ARG A 3 6.92 7.06 12.24
CA ARG A 3 7.30 7.83 11.04
C ARG A 3 6.23 7.71 9.98
N ASP A 4 5.78 8.86 9.50
CA ASP A 4 4.65 8.99 8.60
C ASP A 4 5.14 9.63 7.29
N ARG A 5 4.75 9.03 6.16
CA ARG A 5 5.14 9.51 4.83
C ARG A 5 3.97 9.46 3.87
N HIS A 6 3.72 10.58 3.22
CA HIS A 6 2.83 10.66 2.07
C HIS A 6 3.55 10.09 0.86
N VAL A 7 2.93 9.11 0.23
CA VAL A 7 3.54 8.35 -0.86
C VAL A 7 2.52 8.10 -1.95
N LYS A 8 3.02 8.00 -3.19
CA LYS A 8 2.20 7.63 -4.34
C LYS A 8 2.54 6.21 -4.77
N ALA A 9 1.53 5.37 -4.91
CA ALA A 9 1.69 4.01 -5.39
C ALA A 9 2.30 4.02 -6.80
N LYS A 10 3.39 3.26 -6.98
CA LYS A 10 4.08 3.09 -8.24
C LYS A 10 3.46 1.92 -9.00
N GLU A 11 3.04 2.19 -10.23
CA GLU A 11 2.59 1.18 -11.18
C GLU A 11 3.78 0.52 -11.86
N LEU A 12 3.76 -0.81 -11.91
CA LEU A 12 4.81 -1.64 -12.47
C LEU A 12 4.17 -2.71 -13.35
N LYS A 13 4.89 -3.08 -14.42
CA LYS A 13 4.51 -4.20 -15.28
C LYS A 13 5.28 -5.44 -14.88
N GLY A 14 4.55 -6.47 -14.47
CA GLY A 14 5.08 -7.81 -14.28
C GLY A 14 4.97 -8.60 -15.57
N LYS A 15 5.91 -9.51 -15.79
CA LYS A 15 5.82 -10.51 -16.85
C LYS A 15 5.97 -11.89 -16.23
N LYS A 16 5.16 -12.84 -16.70
CA LYS A 16 5.25 -14.24 -16.27
C LYS A 16 4.96 -15.17 -17.43
N ASP A 17 5.86 -16.10 -17.67
CA ASP A 17 5.66 -17.17 -18.63
C ASP A 17 4.96 -18.35 -17.95
N VAL A 18 3.82 -18.76 -18.52
CA VAL A 18 3.04 -19.91 -18.03
C VAL A 18 2.65 -20.75 -19.25
N ASN A 19 3.06 -22.02 -19.28
CA ASN A 19 2.76 -22.97 -20.36
C ASN A 19 3.11 -22.44 -21.76
N GLY A 20 4.28 -21.82 -21.90
CA GLY A 20 4.74 -21.26 -23.18
C GLY A 20 4.02 -19.99 -23.64
N LYS A 21 3.14 -19.42 -22.80
CA LYS A 21 2.50 -18.12 -23.03
C LYS A 21 3.07 -17.08 -22.07
N SER A 22 3.45 -15.93 -22.61
CA SER A 22 3.89 -14.77 -21.81
C SER A 22 2.69 -13.92 -21.41
N TYR A 23 2.52 -13.72 -20.11
CA TYR A 23 1.48 -12.87 -19.53
C TYR A 23 2.11 -11.59 -19.00
N GLU A 24 1.53 -10.45 -19.35
CA GLU A 24 1.85 -9.16 -18.74
C GLU A 24 0.73 -8.77 -17.78
N TYR A 25 1.09 -8.23 -16.62
CA TYR A 25 0.12 -7.75 -15.64
C TYR A 25 0.62 -6.49 -14.94
N ASP A 26 -0.30 -5.56 -14.67
CA ASP A 26 0.00 -4.37 -13.89
C ASP A 26 -0.14 -4.66 -12.41
N TYR A 27 0.81 -4.18 -11.62
CA TYR A 27 0.76 -4.24 -10.16
C TYR A 27 1.27 -2.93 -9.55
N TYR A 28 0.82 -2.66 -8.33
CA TYR A 28 1.13 -1.41 -7.64
C TYR A 28 1.96 -1.69 -6.40
N THR A 29 2.93 -0.81 -6.14
CA THR A 29 3.84 -0.93 -5.00
C THR A 29 3.97 0.39 -4.25
N LEU A 30 4.21 0.30 -2.95
CA LEU A 30 4.59 1.39 -2.06
C LEU A 30 6.06 1.23 -1.65
N PRO A 31 6.66 2.23 -0.96
CA PRO A 31 7.99 2.06 -0.37
C PRO A 31 8.07 0.78 0.48
N LEU A 32 9.29 0.27 0.63
CA LEU A 32 9.55 -1.06 1.23
C LEU A 32 9.03 -2.23 0.39
N ASN A 33 8.78 -1.99 -0.91
CA ASN A 33 8.26 -2.99 -1.86
C ASN A 33 6.93 -3.61 -1.44
N ILE A 34 6.09 -2.85 -0.75
CA ILE A 34 4.80 -3.35 -0.29
C ILE A 34 3.82 -3.35 -1.46
N TYR A 35 3.30 -4.53 -1.79
CA TYR A 35 2.30 -4.69 -2.84
C TYR A 35 0.95 -4.14 -2.43
N VAL A 36 0.29 -3.46 -3.37
CA VAL A 36 -1.09 -2.97 -3.22
C VAL A 36 -1.97 -3.64 -4.26
N LYS A 37 -3.09 -4.22 -3.78
CA LYS A 37 -4.08 -4.87 -4.66
C LYS A 37 -4.71 -3.86 -5.61
N LYS A 38 -4.91 -4.26 -6.86
CA LYS A 38 -5.51 -3.41 -7.91
C LYS A 38 -6.84 -2.78 -7.49
N HIS A 39 -7.74 -3.55 -6.89
CA HIS A 39 -9.05 -3.04 -6.45
C HIS A 39 -8.95 -1.95 -5.36
N VAL A 40 -7.88 -1.93 -4.56
CA VAL A 40 -7.66 -0.87 -3.57
C VAL A 40 -7.29 0.43 -4.28
N ILE A 41 -6.45 0.36 -5.32
CA ILE A 41 -6.08 1.49 -6.16
C ILE A 41 -7.29 2.03 -6.93
N GLU A 42 -8.09 1.14 -7.52
CA GLU A 42 -9.30 1.51 -8.27
C GLU A 42 -10.33 2.21 -7.36
N LYS A 43 -10.44 1.78 -6.10
CA LYS A 43 -11.42 2.33 -5.16
C LYS A 43 -10.97 3.62 -4.47
N PHE A 44 -9.70 3.74 -4.11
CA PHE A 44 -9.21 4.83 -3.24
C PHE A 44 -8.15 5.72 -3.88
N GLY A 45 -7.76 5.45 -5.12
CA GLY A 45 -6.71 6.18 -5.83
C GLY A 45 -5.30 5.68 -5.52
N LYS A 46 -4.30 6.47 -5.94
CA LYS A 46 -2.88 6.12 -5.85
C LYS A 46 -2.15 6.80 -4.68
N ASP A 47 -2.83 7.63 -3.90
CA ASP A 47 -2.23 8.40 -2.81
C ASP A 47 -2.45 7.71 -1.47
N PHE A 48 -1.36 7.45 -0.76
CA PHE A 48 -1.34 6.71 0.50
C PHE A 48 -0.48 7.41 1.55
N ILE A 49 -0.72 7.06 2.79
CA ILE A 49 0.14 7.36 3.92
C ILE A 49 0.68 6.05 4.45
N VAL A 50 2.00 5.97 4.54
CA VAL A 50 2.72 4.85 5.15
C VAL A 50 3.21 5.31 6.51
N GLU A 51 2.73 4.63 7.55
CA GLU A 51 3.13 4.82 8.94
C GLU A 51 3.98 3.62 9.35
N VAL A 52 5.19 3.87 9.83
CA VAL A 52 6.12 2.85 10.35
C VAL A 52 6.36 3.14 11.81
N ASP A 53 5.99 2.20 12.69
CA ASP A 53 6.34 2.26 14.10
C ASP A 53 7.58 1.39 14.35
N ASP A 54 8.73 2.05 14.50
CA ASP A 54 10.01 1.38 14.76
C ASP A 54 10.03 0.65 16.11
N ASN A 55 9.11 0.96 17.05
CA ASN A 55 9.08 0.32 18.37
C ASN A 55 8.32 -1.02 18.33
N SER A 56 7.19 -1.07 17.63
CA SER A 56 6.36 -2.27 17.52
C SER A 56 6.67 -3.12 16.29
N GLY A 57 7.40 -2.57 15.31
CA GLY A 57 7.66 -3.22 14.02
C GLY A 57 6.44 -3.25 13.09
N VAL A 58 5.42 -2.44 13.38
CA VAL A 58 4.17 -2.41 12.63
C VAL A 58 4.27 -1.39 11.49
N ILE A 59 3.86 -1.80 10.29
CA ILE A 59 3.72 -0.92 9.13
C ILE A 59 2.23 -0.84 8.78
N CYS A 60 1.70 0.38 8.73
CA CYS A 60 0.34 0.63 8.28
C CYS A 60 0.33 1.42 6.99
N ILE A 61 -0.66 1.07 6.16
CA ILE A 61 -0.92 1.73 4.89
C ILE A 61 -2.35 2.21 4.94
N LYS A 62 -2.52 3.53 4.82
CA LYS A 62 -3.83 4.18 4.80
C LYS A 62 -4.01 4.86 3.45
N PRO A 63 -5.08 4.58 2.70
CA PRO A 63 -5.42 5.38 1.52
C PRO A 63 -5.76 6.80 1.97
N LYS A 64 -5.23 7.83 1.28
CA LYS A 64 -5.49 9.22 1.65
C LYS A 64 -6.98 9.56 1.62
N ALA A 65 -7.69 9.01 0.62
CA ALA A 65 -9.13 9.16 0.49
C ALA A 65 -9.95 8.62 1.69
N LEU A 66 -9.37 7.81 2.57
CA LEU A 66 -10.05 7.29 3.77
C LEU A 66 -9.80 8.16 5.01
N GLU A 67 -8.65 8.83 5.07
CA GLU A 67 -8.34 9.78 6.14
C GLU A 67 -9.29 10.98 6.06
N ASP A 68 -9.51 11.50 4.85
CA ASP A 68 -10.43 12.61 4.57
C ASP A 68 -11.89 12.29 4.96
N PHE A 69 -12.28 11.00 5.02
CA PHE A 69 -13.65 10.57 5.27
C PHE A 69 -13.93 10.11 6.70
N ILE A 70 -12.97 9.50 7.39
CA ILE A 70 -13.23 8.75 8.64
C ILE A 70 -12.32 9.20 9.79
N GLY A 71 -11.30 10.04 9.56
CA GLY A 71 -10.40 10.47 10.63
C GLY A 71 -9.72 9.28 11.33
N ILE A 72 -9.32 8.26 10.57
CA ILE A 72 -8.71 7.02 11.08
C ILE A 72 -7.36 7.38 11.72
N THR A 73 -7.40 7.58 13.03
CA THR A 73 -6.36 8.35 13.73
C THR A 73 -5.17 7.49 14.13
N LYS A 74 -5.27 6.16 14.19
CA LYS A 74 -4.13 5.28 14.54
C LYS A 74 -4.19 3.92 13.88
N CYS A 75 -3.00 3.37 13.60
CA CYS A 75 -2.80 1.95 13.34
C CYS A 75 -3.48 1.09 14.41
N PRO A 76 -4.31 0.10 14.04
CA PRO A 76 -4.69 -0.93 15.00
C PRO A 76 -3.41 -1.68 15.42
N SER A 77 -3.11 -1.68 16.71
CA SER A 77 -2.04 -2.53 17.25
C SER A 77 -2.42 -3.99 16.95
N PRO A 78 -1.53 -4.79 16.34
CA PRO A 78 -1.79 -6.21 16.12
C PRO A 78 -1.88 -7.02 17.43
N TRP A 79 -1.67 -6.36 18.59
CA TRP A 79 -1.67 -6.95 19.93
C TRP A 79 -2.76 -6.37 20.86
N ALA A 80 -3.75 -5.65 20.31
CA ALA A 80 -4.89 -5.13 21.09
C ALA A 80 -6.01 -6.15 21.23
#